data_AF-A0A919WIE5-F1
#
_entry.id   AF-A0A919WIE5-F1
#
_cell.length_a   1.000
_cell.length_b   1.000
_cell.length_c   1.000
_cell.angle_alpha   90.00
_cell.angle_beta   90.00
_cell.angle_gamma   90.00
#
_symmetry.space_group_name_H-M   'P 1'
#
loop_
_entity.id
_entity.type
_entity.pdbx_description
1 polymer ?
#
loop_
_entity_poly.entity_id
_entity_poly.type
_entity_poly.pdbx_seq_one_letter_code
_entity_poly.pdbx_strand_id
1 'polypeptide(L)'
;MKGIEIARLCNVSTSTLKHYEEWGLVPEVPRAENGYRKYTNIHAAYFQCIVKMNIGFGMKFVREIMPLIQKGEVMQVLWRINEVQTLLQKERHQAEQVVEMLDVEEVEWFQRSRKKKDYYTIGEVAEIAGIAASAIRHWELEELIHPIRHQESGYRLYSPADVRRILIIRTVSRAAWSLDIVREVLSETENQHLKRAKEMAIHSLEYIDQKLIARMKAITALNELLDLVSNEEDIWNEEPRGYMDKLF
;
A
#
# COMPACT_ATOMS: atom_id res chain seq x y z
N MET A 1 -25.68 -0.77 27.93
CA MET A 1 -24.76 0.37 28.11
C MET A 1 -25.37 1.62 27.48
N LYS A 2 -25.06 2.80 28.02
CA LYS A 2 -25.47 4.09 27.44
C LYS A 2 -24.51 4.48 26.30
N GLY A 3 -24.99 5.23 25.31
CA GLY A 3 -24.16 5.63 24.16
C GLY A 3 -22.91 6.43 24.54
N ILE A 4 -22.96 7.21 25.63
CA ILE A 4 -21.79 7.95 26.12
C ILE A 4 -20.68 7.03 26.66
N GLU A 5 -21.03 5.87 27.21
CA GLU A 5 -20.07 4.88 27.70
C GLU A 5 -19.32 4.24 26.53
N ILE A 6 -20.06 3.88 25.47
CA ILE A 6 -19.47 3.35 24.22
C ILE A 6 -18.60 4.39 23.54
N ALA A 7 -19.06 5.63 23.46
CA ALA A 7 -18.31 6.71 22.84
C ALA A 7 -16.94 6.90 23.52
N ARG A 8 -16.91 6.88 24.86
CA ARG A 8 -15.66 6.89 25.62
C ARG A 8 -14.80 5.66 25.39
N LEU A 9 -15.40 4.47 25.40
CA LEU A 9 -14.70 3.20 25.15
C LEU A 9 -14.02 3.16 23.78
N CYS A 10 -14.68 3.71 22.77
CA CYS A 10 -14.19 3.76 21.40
C CYS A 10 -13.34 5.01 21.11
N ASN A 11 -13.21 5.93 22.07
CA ASN A 11 -12.60 7.24 21.91
C ASN A 11 -13.16 8.05 20.71
N VAL A 12 -14.49 8.11 20.60
CA VAL A 12 -15.22 8.86 19.57
C VAL A 12 -16.33 9.70 20.20
N SER A 13 -16.93 10.61 19.43
CA SER A 13 -18.10 11.36 19.90
C SER A 13 -19.37 10.51 19.84
N THR A 14 -20.39 10.90 20.60
CA THR A 14 -21.73 10.31 20.49
C THR A 14 -22.40 10.60 19.15
N SER A 15 -22.01 11.66 18.43
CA SER A 15 -22.47 11.92 17.07
C SER A 15 -21.88 10.92 16.06
N THR A 16 -20.62 10.52 16.24
CA THR A 16 -19.99 9.48 15.41
C THR A 16 -20.74 8.15 15.52
N LEU A 17 -21.15 7.75 16.73
CA LEU A 17 -21.95 6.53 16.92
C LEU A 17 -23.28 6.60 16.15
N LYS A 18 -23.96 7.76 16.18
CA LYS A 18 -25.20 7.96 15.43
C LYS A 18 -24.98 7.84 13.93
N HIS A 19 -23.89 8.39 13.39
CA HIS A 19 -23.59 8.25 11.97
C HIS A 19 -23.36 6.80 11.55
N TYR A 20 -22.68 6.00 12.39
CA TYR A 20 -22.51 4.59 12.11
C TYR A 20 -23.85 3.82 12.12
N GLU A 21 -24.76 4.17 13.02
CA GLU A 21 -26.15 3.66 13.00
C GLU A 21 -26.90 4.09 11.73
N GLU A 22 -26.86 5.38 11.38
CA GLU A 22 -27.51 5.94 10.18
C GLU A 22 -26.99 5.32 8.89
N TRP A 23 -25.72 4.93 8.85
CA TRP A 23 -25.12 4.24 7.71
C TRP A 23 -25.38 2.73 7.71
N GLY A 24 -26.09 2.19 8.71
CA GLY A 24 -26.39 0.76 8.81
C GLY A 24 -25.16 -0.10 9.10
N LEU A 25 -24.11 0.46 9.73
CA LEU A 25 -22.88 -0.28 10.02
C LEU A 25 -22.98 -1.13 11.29
N VAL A 26 -24.02 -0.92 12.09
CA VAL A 26 -24.29 -1.67 13.32
C VAL A 26 -25.71 -2.24 13.27
N PRO A 27 -25.97 -3.38 13.95
CA PRO A 27 -27.31 -3.93 14.08
C PRO A 27 -28.31 -2.94 14.68
N GLU A 28 -29.60 -3.22 14.50
CA GLU A 28 -30.66 -2.38 15.04
C GLU A 28 -30.56 -2.24 16.56
N VAL A 29 -30.49 -0.99 17.03
CA VAL A 29 -30.34 -0.68 18.45
C VAL A 29 -31.73 -0.55 19.09
N PRO A 30 -32.13 -1.46 20.01
CA PRO A 30 -33.42 -1.38 20.65
C PRO A 30 -33.52 -0.14 21.53
N ARG A 31 -34.73 0.41 21.64
CA ARG A 31 -35.03 1.51 22.56
C ARG A 31 -35.63 0.98 23.86
N ALA A 32 -35.23 1.54 24.98
CA ALA A 32 -35.86 1.28 26.27
C ALA A 32 -37.20 2.03 26.39
N GLU A 33 -38.00 1.70 27.41
CA GLU A 33 -39.32 2.31 27.67
C GLU A 33 -39.25 3.85 27.80
N ASN A 34 -38.12 4.38 28.27
CA ASN A 34 -37.85 5.81 28.38
C ASN A 34 -37.38 6.47 27.05
N GLY A 35 -37.41 5.75 25.94
CA GLY A 35 -37.02 6.23 24.61
C GLY A 35 -35.51 6.26 24.32
N TYR A 36 -34.66 5.94 25.30
CA TYR A 36 -33.20 5.93 25.12
C TYR A 36 -32.71 4.65 24.42
N ARG A 37 -31.63 4.78 23.63
CA ARG A 37 -30.93 3.65 22.99
C ARG A 37 -30.32 2.72 24.04
N LYS A 38 -30.59 1.42 23.91
CA LYS A 38 -30.05 0.37 24.78
C LYS A 38 -29.04 -0.48 24.00
N TYR A 39 -27.76 -0.10 24.08
CA TYR A 39 -26.71 -0.87 23.44
C TYR A 39 -26.34 -2.11 24.27
N THR A 40 -26.09 -3.21 23.56
CA THR A 40 -25.59 -4.49 24.11
C THR A 40 -24.08 -4.61 23.94
N ASN A 41 -23.48 -5.68 24.45
CA ASN A 41 -22.05 -5.98 24.27
C ASN A 41 -21.72 -6.20 22.78
N ILE A 42 -22.64 -6.79 22.01
CA ILE A 42 -22.49 -6.95 20.56
C ILE A 42 -22.37 -5.58 19.88
N HIS A 43 -23.22 -4.62 20.24
CA HIS A 43 -23.12 -3.27 19.68
C HIS A 43 -21.77 -2.61 20.01
N ALA A 44 -21.26 -2.81 21.23
CA ALA A 44 -19.94 -2.30 21.61
C ALA A 44 -18.81 -2.90 20.75
N ALA A 45 -18.86 -4.21 20.51
CA ALA A 45 -17.90 -4.89 19.63
C ALA A 45 -17.98 -4.37 18.19
N TYR A 46 -19.18 -4.16 17.65
CA TYR A 46 -19.36 -3.53 16.33
C TYR A 46 -18.71 -2.14 16.26
N PHE A 47 -18.95 -1.28 17.24
CA PHE A 47 -18.36 0.07 17.25
C PHE A 47 -16.84 0.05 17.38
N GLN A 48 -16.28 -0.81 18.24
CA GLN A 48 -14.84 -0.99 18.36
C GLN A 48 -14.22 -1.48 17.05
N CYS A 49 -14.85 -2.49 16.43
CA CYS A 49 -14.43 -3.02 15.14
C CYS A 49 -14.45 -1.93 14.05
N ILE A 50 -15.55 -1.19 13.92
CA ILE A 50 -15.68 -0.08 12.96
C ILE A 50 -14.55 0.94 13.13
N VAL A 51 -14.25 1.36 14.36
CA VAL A 51 -13.20 2.37 14.62
C VAL A 51 -11.83 1.83 14.24
N LYS A 52 -11.49 0.59 14.64
CA LYS A 52 -10.19 0.00 14.31
C LYS A 52 -10.04 -0.29 12.82
N MET A 53 -11.09 -0.82 12.18
CA MET A 53 -11.13 -1.07 10.74
C MET A 53 -11.04 0.24 9.94
N ASN A 54 -11.64 1.33 10.41
CA ASN A 54 -11.47 2.62 9.75
C ASN A 54 -10.01 3.11 9.82
N ILE A 55 -9.32 2.93 10.94
CA ILE A 55 -7.92 3.32 11.08
C ILE A 55 -7.00 2.47 10.19
N GLY A 56 -7.24 1.15 10.11
CA GLY A 56 -6.38 0.24 9.34
C GLY A 56 -6.68 0.17 7.83
N PHE A 57 -7.96 0.25 7.45
CA PHE A 57 -8.44 -0.02 6.09
C PHE A 57 -9.25 1.13 5.48
N GLY A 58 -9.64 2.13 6.29
CA GLY A 58 -10.41 3.28 5.85
C GLY A 58 -11.93 3.03 5.77
N MET A 59 -12.70 4.10 5.91
CA MET A 59 -14.17 4.04 6.01
C MET A 59 -14.84 3.43 4.78
N LYS A 60 -14.29 3.63 3.57
CA LYS A 60 -14.83 3.00 2.36
C LYS A 60 -14.89 1.48 2.49
N PHE A 61 -13.82 0.88 3.01
CA PHE A 61 -13.74 -0.55 3.25
C PHE A 61 -14.68 -1.00 4.37
N VAL A 62 -14.76 -0.23 5.46
CA VAL A 62 -15.70 -0.51 6.56
C VAL A 62 -17.14 -0.59 6.07
N ARG A 63 -17.57 0.37 5.24
CA ARG A 63 -18.94 0.38 4.69
C ARG A 63 -19.22 -0.79 3.76
N GLU A 64 -18.18 -1.38 3.18
CA GLU A 64 -18.27 -2.57 2.33
C GLU A 64 -18.49 -3.83 3.18
N ILE A 65 -17.71 -4.02 4.25
CA ILE A 65 -17.69 -5.28 5.01
C ILE A 65 -18.73 -5.37 6.13
N MET A 66 -19.10 -4.25 6.78
CA MET A 66 -20.00 -4.31 7.95
C MET A 66 -21.40 -4.87 7.62
N PRO A 67 -22.01 -4.55 6.46
CA PRO A 67 -23.26 -5.18 6.06
C PRO A 67 -23.14 -6.69 5.79
N LEU A 68 -21.99 -7.16 5.32
CA LEU A 68 -21.74 -8.60 5.07
C LEU A 68 -21.66 -9.36 6.40
N ILE A 69 -20.98 -8.79 7.41
CA ILE A 69 -20.92 -9.36 8.76
C ILE A 69 -22.33 -9.49 9.35
N GLN A 70 -23.16 -8.46 9.22
CA GLN A 70 -24.55 -8.50 9.70
C GLN A 70 -25.41 -9.56 9.00
N LYS A 71 -25.08 -9.94 7.77
CA LYS A 71 -25.75 -11.00 7.01
C LYS A 71 -25.17 -12.41 7.27
N GLY A 72 -24.12 -12.53 8.06
CA GLY A 72 -23.41 -13.79 8.27
C GLY A 72 -22.52 -14.21 7.10
N GLU A 73 -22.21 -13.31 6.15
CA GLU A 73 -21.39 -13.62 4.98
C GLU A 73 -19.88 -13.56 5.31
N VAL A 74 -19.44 -14.30 6.34
CA VAL A 74 -18.10 -14.23 6.94
C VAL A 74 -17.00 -14.49 5.91
N MET A 75 -17.16 -15.54 5.08
CA MET A 75 -16.13 -15.91 4.10
C MET A 75 -15.86 -14.81 3.08
N GLN A 76 -16.87 -14.04 2.66
CA GLN A 76 -16.69 -12.91 1.75
C GLN A 76 -15.87 -11.78 2.41
N VAL A 77 -16.13 -11.50 3.69
CA VAL A 77 -15.36 -10.52 4.47
C VAL A 77 -13.90 -10.92 4.56
N LEU A 78 -13.62 -12.19 4.86
CA LEU A 78 -12.25 -12.71 4.98
C LEU A 78 -11.49 -12.62 3.65
N TRP A 79 -12.10 -13.03 2.53
CA TRP A 79 -11.48 -12.88 1.21
C TRP A 79 -11.22 -11.44 0.84
N ARG A 80 -12.15 -10.54 1.20
CA ARG A 80 -12.03 -9.12 0.88
C ARG A 80 -10.89 -8.47 1.67
N ILE A 81 -10.67 -8.89 2.91
CA ILE A 81 -9.51 -8.48 3.71
C ILE A 81 -8.23 -9.02 3.10
N ASN A 82 -8.21 -10.31 2.76
CA ASN A 82 -7.05 -10.94 2.14
C ASN A 82 -6.63 -10.19 0.87
N GLU A 83 -7.57 -9.83 0.00
CA GLU A 83 -7.31 -9.04 -1.20
C GLU A 83 -6.65 -7.70 -0.87
N VAL A 84 -7.19 -6.92 0.08
CA VAL A 84 -6.63 -5.61 0.44
C VAL A 84 -5.25 -5.73 1.11
N GLN A 85 -4.97 -6.85 1.79
CA GLN A 85 -3.63 -7.12 2.36
C GLN A 85 -2.57 -7.30 1.28
N THR A 86 -2.91 -7.96 0.16
CA THR A 86 -1.94 -8.16 -0.94
C THR A 86 -1.39 -6.85 -1.49
N LEU A 87 -2.20 -5.78 -1.47
CA LEU A 87 -1.79 -4.46 -1.96
C LEU A 87 -0.69 -3.84 -1.08
N LEU A 88 -0.82 -3.91 0.25
CA LEU A 88 0.20 -3.35 1.16
C LEU A 88 1.49 -4.18 1.12
N GLN A 89 1.38 -5.51 0.98
CA GLN A 89 2.55 -6.36 0.79
C GLN A 89 3.29 -6.03 -0.51
N LYS A 90 2.55 -5.75 -1.59
CA LYS A 90 3.12 -5.31 -2.86
C LYS A 90 3.80 -3.94 -2.74
N GLU A 91 3.15 -2.97 -2.08
CA GLU A 91 3.74 -1.66 -1.78
C GLU A 91 5.06 -1.80 -0.99
N ARG A 92 5.08 -2.67 0.03
CA ARG A 92 6.28 -2.96 0.83
C ARG A 92 7.42 -3.52 -0.03
N HIS A 93 7.14 -4.55 -0.81
CA HIS A 93 8.15 -5.19 -1.64
C HIS A 93 8.77 -4.22 -2.65
N GLN A 94 7.95 -3.32 -3.21
CA GLN A 94 8.43 -2.27 -4.11
C GLN A 94 9.35 -1.28 -3.40
N ALA A 95 9.00 -0.85 -2.17
CA ALA A 95 9.84 0.05 -1.40
C ALA A 95 11.17 -0.61 -0.95
N GLU A 96 11.14 -1.89 -0.57
CA GLU A 96 12.34 -2.67 -0.23
C GLU A 96 13.29 -2.78 -1.42
N GLN A 97 12.77 -3.09 -2.62
CA GLN A 97 13.55 -3.13 -3.85
C GLN A 97 14.23 -1.79 -4.16
N VAL A 98 13.56 -0.66 -3.89
CA VAL A 98 14.17 0.66 -4.08
C VAL A 98 15.31 0.87 -3.10
N VAL A 99 15.14 0.54 -1.83
CA VAL A 99 16.20 0.69 -0.82
C VAL A 99 17.41 -0.19 -1.18
N GLU A 100 17.18 -1.44 -1.58
CA GLU A 100 18.23 -2.37 -2.02
C GLU A 100 18.99 -1.82 -3.24
N MET A 101 18.27 -1.35 -4.27
CA MET A 101 18.87 -0.77 -5.48
C MET A 101 19.59 0.56 -5.23
N LEU A 102 19.18 1.32 -4.21
CA LEU A 102 19.84 2.57 -3.80
C LEU A 102 20.97 2.31 -2.79
N ASP A 103 21.16 1.09 -2.30
CA ASP A 103 22.29 0.77 -1.46
C ASP A 103 23.59 0.74 -2.27
N VAL A 104 24.57 1.48 -1.77
CA VAL A 104 25.59 2.20 -2.56
C VAL A 104 26.70 1.29 -3.08
N GLU A 105 26.62 -0.02 -2.87
CA GLU A 105 27.58 -0.97 -3.47
C GLU A 105 27.34 -1.16 -4.98
N GLU A 106 26.13 -0.92 -5.49
CA GLU A 106 25.88 -1.06 -6.94
C GLU A 106 26.41 0.09 -7.79
N VAL A 107 26.32 1.32 -7.29
CA VAL A 107 26.85 2.50 -8.00
C VAL A 107 28.38 2.47 -8.03
N GLU A 108 29.00 1.84 -7.02
CA GLU A 108 30.44 1.59 -6.98
C GLU A 108 30.89 0.42 -7.88
N TRP A 109 30.08 -0.64 -8.07
CA TRP A 109 30.42 -1.76 -8.97
C TRP A 109 30.64 -1.30 -10.41
N PHE A 110 29.87 -0.29 -10.85
CA PHE A 110 30.00 0.29 -12.19
C PHE A 110 31.35 1.01 -12.38
N GLN A 111 31.89 1.63 -11.33
CA GLN A 111 33.20 2.28 -11.38
C GLN A 111 34.36 1.26 -11.37
N ARG A 112 34.15 0.07 -10.78
CA ARG A 112 35.21 -0.93 -10.56
C ARG A 112 35.35 -1.98 -11.67
N SER A 113 34.30 -2.34 -12.40
CA SER A 113 34.27 -3.61 -13.16
C SER A 113 34.25 -3.53 -14.70
N ARG A 114 34.18 -2.35 -15.32
CA ARG A 114 34.31 -2.20 -16.79
C ARG A 114 35.40 -1.19 -17.14
N LYS A 115 36.28 -1.53 -18.10
CA LYS A 115 37.24 -0.59 -18.72
C LYS A 115 36.52 0.74 -18.96
N LYS A 116 36.95 1.82 -18.31
CA LYS A 116 36.36 3.17 -18.44
C LYS A 116 36.18 3.50 -19.92
N LYS A 117 34.95 3.36 -20.42
CA LYS A 117 34.54 3.98 -21.66
C LYS A 117 34.06 5.38 -21.30
N ASP A 118 34.51 6.37 -22.06
CA ASP A 118 34.05 7.74 -21.86
C ASP A 118 32.57 7.89 -22.22
N TYR A 119 32.07 7.03 -23.13
CA TYR A 119 30.68 7.03 -23.59
C TYR A 119 30.15 5.62 -23.92
N TYR A 120 28.83 5.48 -23.81
CA TYR A 120 28.05 4.28 -24.12
C TYR A 120 27.00 4.59 -25.18
N THR A 121 26.69 3.63 -26.04
CA THR A 121 25.57 3.69 -26.98
C THR A 121 24.25 3.35 -26.30
N ILE A 122 23.11 3.76 -26.87
CA ILE A 122 21.79 3.46 -26.28
C ILE A 122 21.53 1.95 -26.08
N GLY A 123 22.11 1.11 -26.96
CA GLY A 123 21.99 -0.36 -26.84
C GLY A 123 22.76 -0.88 -25.63
N GLU A 124 23.99 -0.42 -25.44
CA GLU A 124 24.80 -0.76 -24.26
C GLU A 124 24.13 -0.27 -22.97
N VAL A 125 23.56 0.94 -22.98
CA VAL A 125 22.84 1.48 -21.81
C VAL A 125 21.55 0.70 -21.52
N ALA A 126 20.79 0.32 -22.55
CA ALA A 126 19.61 -0.52 -22.40
C ALA A 126 19.94 -1.89 -21.79
N GLU A 127 21.05 -2.50 -22.23
CA GLU A 127 21.56 -3.75 -21.66
C GLU A 127 22.01 -3.58 -20.20
N ILE A 128 22.79 -2.53 -19.90
CA ILE A 128 23.24 -2.22 -18.53
C ILE A 128 22.05 -1.99 -17.59
N ALA A 129 21.06 -1.22 -18.02
CA ALA A 129 19.91 -0.88 -17.21
C ALA A 129 18.82 -1.95 -17.23
N GLY A 130 18.90 -2.97 -18.09
CA GLY A 130 17.88 -4.00 -18.23
C GLY A 130 16.51 -3.46 -18.62
N ILE A 131 16.48 -2.41 -19.47
CA ILE A 131 15.26 -1.73 -19.93
C ILE A 131 15.24 -1.61 -21.45
N ALA A 132 14.06 -1.42 -22.03
CA ALA A 132 13.95 -1.15 -23.45
C ALA A 132 14.57 0.20 -23.80
N ALA A 133 15.28 0.27 -24.92
CA ALA A 133 15.82 1.53 -25.44
C ALA A 133 14.73 2.60 -25.69
N SER A 134 13.47 2.19 -25.90
CA SER A 134 12.32 3.11 -25.98
C SER A 134 12.07 3.87 -24.68
N ALA A 135 12.27 3.24 -23.52
CA ALA A 135 12.14 3.90 -22.21
C ALA A 135 13.22 4.99 -22.04
N ILE A 136 14.46 4.69 -22.44
CA ILE A 136 15.55 5.67 -22.42
C ILE A 136 15.24 6.87 -23.33
N ARG A 137 14.72 6.63 -24.54
CA ARG A 137 14.30 7.71 -25.45
C ARG A 137 13.15 8.53 -24.87
N HIS A 138 12.21 7.89 -24.17
CA HIS A 138 11.13 8.60 -23.50
C HIS A 138 11.67 9.51 -22.38
N TRP A 139 12.63 9.05 -21.58
CA TRP A 139 13.25 9.90 -20.55
C TRP A 139 14.09 11.05 -21.12
N GLU A 140 14.68 10.89 -22.30
CA GLU A 140 15.31 12.00 -23.04
C GLU A 140 14.27 13.04 -23.49
N LEU A 141 13.10 12.59 -23.99
CA LEU A 141 12.01 13.48 -24.39
C LEU A 141 11.41 14.24 -23.20
N GLU A 142 11.36 13.61 -22.03
CA GLU A 142 10.91 14.21 -20.76
C GLU A 142 11.99 15.09 -20.09
N GLU A 143 13.10 15.37 -20.78
CA GLU A 143 14.24 16.17 -20.28
C GLU A 143 14.87 15.61 -18.99
N LEU A 144 14.68 14.32 -18.72
CA LEU A 144 15.25 13.67 -17.55
C LEU A 144 16.72 13.29 -17.78
N ILE A 145 17.15 13.12 -19.02
CA ILE A 145 18.54 12.78 -19.40
C ILE A 145 18.96 13.55 -20.66
N HIS A 146 20.24 13.90 -20.77
CA HIS A 146 20.74 14.77 -21.83
C HIS A 146 22.01 14.18 -22.49
N PRO A 147 21.89 13.07 -23.24
CA PRO A 147 23.03 12.48 -23.92
C PRO A 147 23.59 13.43 -24.99
N ILE A 148 24.90 13.39 -25.20
CA ILE A 148 25.52 14.11 -26.32
C ILE A 148 25.34 13.31 -27.62
N ARG A 149 25.54 13.96 -28.76
CA ARG A 149 25.53 13.31 -30.08
C ARG A 149 26.92 13.29 -30.68
N HIS A 150 27.31 12.14 -31.22
CA HIS A 150 28.56 12.02 -31.96
C HIS A 150 28.51 12.94 -33.19
N GLN A 151 29.55 13.75 -33.40
CA GLN A 151 29.55 14.83 -34.39
C GLN A 151 29.41 14.34 -35.83
N GLU A 152 30.05 13.21 -36.17
CA GLU A 152 30.03 12.68 -37.56
C GLU A 152 28.85 11.75 -37.85
N SER A 153 28.52 10.84 -36.92
CA SER A 153 27.54 9.78 -37.13
C SER A 153 26.14 10.09 -36.57
N GLY A 154 26.01 11.15 -35.75
CA GLY A 154 24.74 11.56 -35.14
C GLY A 154 24.20 10.64 -34.04
N TYR A 155 24.92 9.56 -33.70
CA TYR A 155 24.53 8.61 -32.66
C TYR A 155 24.55 9.25 -31.27
N ARG A 156 23.64 8.78 -30.40
CA ARG A 156 23.59 9.18 -28.99
C ARG A 156 24.71 8.51 -28.21
N LEU A 157 25.42 9.33 -27.44
CA LEU A 157 26.51 8.93 -26.55
C LEU A 157 26.12 9.32 -25.13
N TYR A 158 26.05 8.32 -24.26
CA TYR A 158 25.70 8.46 -22.86
C TYR A 158 26.98 8.41 -22.04
N SER A 159 27.23 9.44 -21.24
CA SER A 159 28.34 9.47 -20.29
C SER A 159 28.10 8.49 -19.12
N PRO A 160 29.14 8.13 -18.35
CA PRO A 160 28.96 7.40 -17.09
C PRO A 160 27.93 8.03 -16.14
N ALA A 161 27.83 9.36 -16.11
CA ALA A 161 26.83 10.08 -15.32
C ALA A 161 25.41 9.87 -15.86
N ASP A 162 25.23 9.88 -17.19
CA ASP A 162 23.94 9.56 -17.81
C ASP A 162 23.49 8.13 -17.49
N VAL A 163 24.42 7.17 -17.53
CA VAL A 163 24.13 5.78 -17.18
C VAL A 163 23.68 5.65 -15.73
N ARG A 164 24.37 6.30 -14.78
CA ARG A 164 23.93 6.36 -13.38
C ARG A 164 22.55 6.96 -13.24
N ARG A 165 22.30 8.08 -13.92
CA ARG A 165 21.01 8.78 -13.91
C ARG A 165 19.87 7.90 -14.44
N ILE A 166 20.11 7.15 -15.51
CA ILE A 166 19.16 6.19 -16.10
C ILE A 166 18.86 5.05 -15.12
N LEU A 167 19.87 4.53 -14.41
CA LEU A 167 19.67 3.51 -13.38
C LEU A 167 18.81 4.03 -12.23
N ILE A 168 19.03 5.27 -11.78
CA ILE A 168 18.19 5.93 -10.77
C ILE A 168 16.76 6.10 -11.26
N ILE A 169 16.56 6.66 -12.46
CA ILE A 169 15.22 6.86 -13.05
C ILE A 169 14.49 5.52 -13.17
N ARG A 170 15.16 4.47 -13.64
CA ARG A 170 14.61 3.11 -13.70
C ARG A 170 14.14 2.65 -12.32
N THR A 171 14.98 2.79 -11.30
CA THR A 171 14.69 2.33 -9.94
C THR A 171 13.47 3.06 -9.37
N VAL A 172 13.42 4.39 -9.49
CA VAL A 172 12.29 5.19 -8.99
C VAL A 172 11.01 4.92 -9.80
N SER A 173 11.11 4.76 -11.12
CA SER A 173 9.95 4.48 -12.00
C SER A 173 9.30 3.12 -11.71
N ARG A 174 10.08 2.12 -11.25
CA ARG A 174 9.55 0.79 -10.88
C ARG A 174 8.78 0.81 -9.55
N ALA A 175 9.02 1.81 -8.70
CA ALA A 175 8.37 2.00 -7.42
C ALA A 175 6.97 2.65 -7.52
N ALA A 176 6.49 2.92 -8.74
CA ALA A 176 5.25 3.66 -9.00
C ALA A 176 5.23 5.07 -8.37
N TRP A 177 6.39 5.68 -8.11
CA TRP A 177 6.49 7.07 -7.71
C TRP A 177 6.23 7.97 -8.93
N SER A 178 5.61 9.13 -8.72
CA SER A 178 5.31 10.05 -9.83
C SER A 178 6.60 10.55 -10.48
N LEU A 179 6.53 10.85 -11.79
CA LEU A 179 7.65 11.47 -12.51
C LEU A 179 8.07 12.82 -11.89
N ASP A 180 7.20 13.46 -11.11
CA ASP A 180 7.53 14.69 -10.37
C ASP A 180 8.55 14.42 -9.26
N ILE A 181 8.42 13.30 -8.53
CA ILE A 181 9.41 12.87 -7.53
C ILE A 181 10.72 12.51 -8.23
N VAL A 182 10.65 11.89 -9.42
CA VAL A 182 11.84 11.64 -10.25
C VAL A 182 12.54 12.96 -10.58
N ARG A 183 11.81 14.01 -10.99
CA ARG A 183 12.40 15.33 -11.28
C ARG A 183 13.06 15.96 -10.06
N GLU A 184 12.42 15.90 -8.89
CA GLU A 184 12.96 16.43 -7.63
C GLU A 184 14.24 15.69 -7.18
N VAL A 185 14.29 14.38 -7.38
CA VAL A 185 15.49 13.55 -7.15
C VAL A 185 16.60 13.86 -8.16
N LEU A 186 16.33 14.58 -9.24
CA LEU A 186 17.26 14.78 -10.35
C LEU A 186 17.76 16.24 -10.53
N SER A 187 17.32 17.20 -9.71
CA SER A 187 17.51 18.65 -9.94
C SER A 187 18.66 19.35 -9.18
N GLU A 188 19.41 18.70 -8.29
CA GLU A 188 20.63 19.24 -7.62
C GLU A 188 21.83 18.23 -7.73
N THR A 189 22.95 18.48 -7.06
CA THR A 189 24.22 17.72 -7.22
C THR A 189 24.14 16.21 -6.88
N GLU A 190 24.62 15.37 -7.81
CA GLU A 190 24.47 13.90 -7.94
C GLU A 190 24.54 13.05 -6.65
N ASN A 191 25.41 13.38 -5.69
CA ASN A 191 25.61 12.59 -4.45
C ASN A 191 24.57 12.88 -3.35
N GLN A 192 24.03 14.10 -3.29
CA GLN A 192 23.08 14.48 -2.23
C GLN A 192 21.68 13.89 -2.50
N HIS A 193 21.38 13.55 -3.76
CA HIS A 193 20.11 12.95 -4.18
C HIS A 193 19.95 11.49 -3.86
N LEU A 194 21.01 10.68 -4.05
CA LEU A 194 20.96 9.26 -3.71
C LEU A 194 20.67 9.07 -2.23
N LYS A 195 21.29 9.90 -1.38
CA LYS A 195 21.04 9.91 0.05
C LYS A 195 19.60 10.30 0.38
N ARG A 196 19.08 11.40 -0.19
CA ARG A 196 17.69 11.84 0.03
C ARG A 196 16.67 10.82 -0.49
N ALA A 197 16.87 10.24 -1.67
CA ALA A 197 15.98 9.23 -2.23
C ALA A 197 15.95 7.96 -1.37
N LYS A 198 17.11 7.54 -0.84
CA LYS A 198 17.21 6.43 0.11
C LYS A 198 16.49 6.77 1.42
N GLU A 199 16.67 7.97 1.97
CA GLU A 199 15.95 8.44 3.16
C GLU A 199 14.43 8.44 2.94
N MET A 200 13.95 8.93 1.79
CA MET A 200 12.53 8.89 1.43
C MET A 200 11.97 7.47 1.33
N ALA A 201 12.72 6.55 0.71
CA ALA A 201 12.33 5.14 0.59
C ALA A 201 12.27 4.46 1.97
N ILE A 202 13.23 4.73 2.85
CA ILE A 202 13.23 4.25 4.24
C ILE A 202 12.02 4.80 5.00
N HIS A 203 11.73 6.10 4.91
CA HIS A 203 10.54 6.68 5.55
C HIS A 203 9.23 6.09 5.00
N SER A 204 9.18 5.75 3.71
CA SER A 204 8.04 5.03 3.15
C SER A 204 7.85 3.65 3.78
N LEU A 205 8.94 2.91 4.04
CA LEU A 205 8.89 1.63 4.74
C LEU A 205 8.38 1.78 6.18
N GLU A 206 8.86 2.77 6.92
CA GLU A 206 8.38 3.07 8.28
C GLU A 206 6.88 3.37 8.28
N TYR A 207 6.40 4.14 7.30
CA TYR A 207 4.98 4.44 7.15
C TYR A 207 4.15 3.18 6.81
N ILE A 208 4.68 2.29 5.97
CA ILE A 208 4.07 1.00 5.64
C ILE A 208 3.98 0.11 6.89
N ASP A 209 5.01 0.08 7.74
CA ASP A 209 5.00 -0.68 8.99
C ASP A 209 3.92 -0.14 9.96
N GLN A 210 3.74 1.18 10.05
CA GLN A 210 2.65 1.77 10.84
C GLN A 210 1.26 1.36 10.30
N LYS A 211 1.09 1.37 8.97
CA LYS A 211 -0.15 0.86 8.33
C LYS A 211 -0.37 -0.62 8.65
N LEU A 212 0.68 -1.44 8.62
CA LEU A 212 0.59 -2.86 8.94
C LEU A 212 0.12 -3.07 10.38
N ILE A 213 0.71 -2.36 11.36
CA ILE A 213 0.31 -2.41 12.76
C ILE A 213 -1.19 -2.04 12.91
N ALA A 214 -1.61 -0.96 12.24
CA ALA A 214 -3.01 -0.53 12.27
C ALA A 214 -3.96 -1.61 11.71
N ARG A 215 -3.60 -2.22 10.56
CA ARG A 215 -4.37 -3.31 9.94
C ARG A 215 -4.43 -4.56 10.80
N MET A 216 -3.33 -4.95 11.45
CA MET A 216 -3.31 -6.12 12.34
C MET A 216 -4.23 -5.91 13.54
N LYS A 217 -4.16 -4.74 14.20
CA LYS A 217 -5.09 -4.38 15.30
C LYS A 217 -6.56 -4.37 14.85
N ALA A 218 -6.80 -3.96 13.61
CA ALA A 218 -8.12 -3.96 13.02
C ALA A 218 -8.66 -5.38 12.75
N ILE A 219 -7.81 -6.28 12.23
CA ILE A 219 -8.14 -7.70 12.07
C ILE A 219 -8.42 -8.36 13.42
N THR A 220 -7.65 -8.06 14.47
CA THR A 220 -7.95 -8.56 15.83
C THR A 220 -9.35 -8.15 16.28
N ALA A 221 -9.70 -6.87 16.15
CA ALA A 221 -11.03 -6.38 16.53
C ALA A 221 -12.15 -6.96 15.66
N LEU A 222 -11.86 -7.31 14.40
CA LEU A 222 -12.80 -8.05 13.55
C LEU A 222 -12.99 -9.48 14.04
N ASN A 223 -11.93 -10.21 14.36
CA ASN A 223 -12.04 -11.57 14.87
C ASN A 223 -12.83 -11.59 16.19
N GLU A 224 -12.55 -10.67 17.11
CA GLU A 224 -13.34 -10.50 18.35
C GLU A 224 -14.83 -10.26 18.05
N LEU A 225 -15.15 -9.49 17.01
CA LEU A 225 -16.54 -9.30 16.58
C LEU A 225 -17.13 -10.59 15.99
N LEU A 226 -16.40 -11.26 15.10
CA LEU A 226 -16.84 -12.51 14.47
C LEU A 226 -17.10 -13.59 15.52
N ASP A 227 -16.21 -13.77 16.49
CA ASP A 227 -16.39 -14.73 17.59
C ASP A 227 -17.65 -14.45 18.44
N LEU A 228 -18.09 -13.19 18.50
CA LEU A 228 -19.30 -12.79 19.23
C LEU A 228 -20.59 -12.93 18.42
N VAL A 229 -20.51 -12.90 17.09
CA VAL A 229 -21.70 -12.94 16.20
C VAL A 229 -21.89 -14.28 15.49
N SER A 230 -20.83 -15.07 15.36
CA SER A 230 -20.88 -16.44 14.87
C SER A 230 -21.42 -17.35 15.97
N ASN A 231 -22.38 -18.22 15.65
CA ASN A 231 -22.72 -19.33 16.55
C ASN A 231 -21.56 -20.35 16.51
N GLU A 232 -21.40 -21.17 17.55
CA GLU A 232 -20.30 -22.16 17.72
C GLU A 232 -20.12 -23.18 16.56
N GLU A 233 -20.90 -23.10 15.48
CA GLU A 233 -20.87 -24.00 14.31
C GLU A 233 -20.12 -23.44 13.07
N ASP A 234 -19.64 -22.19 13.04
CA ASP A 234 -19.55 -21.43 11.76
C ASP A 234 -18.19 -21.27 11.03
N ILE A 235 -17.09 -21.92 11.41
CA ILE A 235 -15.83 -21.81 10.61
C ILE A 235 -15.00 -23.10 10.51
N TRP A 236 -15.06 -23.95 11.53
CA TRP A 236 -14.37 -25.24 11.54
C TRP A 236 -15.28 -26.44 11.28
N ASN A 237 -16.61 -26.24 11.25
CA ASN A 237 -17.63 -27.30 11.17
C ASN A 237 -18.52 -27.23 9.91
N GLU A 238 -18.29 -26.27 9.00
CA GLU A 238 -18.93 -26.34 7.69
C GLU A 238 -18.28 -27.47 6.87
N GLU A 239 -18.99 -28.60 6.69
CA GLU A 239 -18.76 -29.44 5.51
C GLU A 239 -18.73 -28.53 4.28
N PRO A 240 -17.82 -28.72 3.31
CA PRO A 240 -17.63 -27.83 2.18
C PRO A 240 -18.90 -27.75 1.32
N ARG A 241 -19.87 -26.95 1.73
CA ARG A 241 -21.11 -26.72 0.99
C ARG A 241 -20.80 -25.80 -0.18
N GLY A 242 -20.98 -26.33 -1.38
CA GLY A 242 -21.36 -25.51 -2.51
C GLY A 242 -20.26 -25.06 -3.47
N TYR A 243 -19.06 -25.63 -3.44
CA TYR A 243 -18.17 -25.53 -4.62
C TYR A 243 -18.45 -26.60 -5.68
N MET A 244 -18.97 -27.78 -5.28
CA MET A 244 -19.26 -28.86 -6.22
C MET A 244 -20.63 -28.75 -6.90
N ASP A 245 -21.63 -28.12 -6.27
CA ASP A 245 -23.00 -28.04 -6.81
C ASP A 245 -23.18 -26.96 -7.89
N LYS A 246 -22.13 -26.16 -8.18
CA LYS A 246 -22.14 -25.12 -9.23
C LYS A 246 -21.29 -25.47 -10.45
N LEU A 247 -20.69 -26.66 -10.48
CA LEU A 247 -19.78 -27.09 -11.56
C LEU A 247 -20.25 -28.31 -12.35
N PHE A 248 -21.49 -28.79 -12.13
CA PHE A 248 -22.09 -29.86 -12.93
C PHE A 248 -23.55 -29.56 -13.28
#